data_AF-A0AAV6JKA0-F1
#
_entry.id   AF-A0AAV6JKA0-F1
#
_cell.length_a   1.000
_cell.length_b   1.000
_cell.length_c   1.000
_cell.angle_alpha   90.00
_cell.angle_beta   90.00
_cell.angle_gamma   90.00
#
_symmetry.space_group_name_H-M   'P 1'
#
loop_
_entity.id
_entity.type
_entity.pdbx_description
1 polymer ?
#
loop_
_entity_poly.entity_id
_entity_poly.type
_entity_poly.pdbx_seq_one_letter_code
_entity_poly.pdbx_strand_id
1 'polypeptide(L)'
;MPLLFSSVLFTLTYCSLADLIADTCKKTEYLDFCISTLRSNPDSKAADVEGLVRMILKVAFARPNATLNQVNDLLRKTEDRGLKQSLAICVSLYGDAVNFDIPRAIQSVGKDNFTARTGTNALF
;
A
#
# COMPACT_ATOMS: atom_id res chain seq x y z
N MET A 1 -32.53 4.46 37.08
CA MET A 1 -31.09 4.82 37.11
C MET A 1 -30.09 3.69 36.78
N PRO A 2 -30.43 2.53 36.17
CA PRO A 2 -29.42 1.62 35.60
C PRO A 2 -29.27 1.73 34.06
N LEU A 3 -30.32 2.19 33.37
CA LEU A 3 -30.34 2.33 31.90
C LEU A 3 -29.46 3.47 31.40
N LEU A 4 -29.32 4.55 32.19
CA LEU A 4 -28.44 5.67 31.86
C LEU A 4 -26.96 5.31 32.04
N PHE A 5 -26.65 4.42 32.99
CA PHE A 5 -25.29 3.88 33.15
C PHE A 5 -24.95 2.96 31.97
N SER A 6 -25.89 2.10 31.55
CA SER A 6 -25.73 1.25 30.36
C SER A 6 -25.56 2.05 29.06
N SER A 7 -26.31 3.15 28.86
CA SER A 7 -26.15 4.02 27.70
C SER A 7 -24.84 4.82 27.71
N VAL A 8 -24.37 5.23 28.89
CA VAL A 8 -23.08 5.92 29.05
C VAL A 8 -21.90 4.97 28.83
N LEU A 9 -21.99 3.71 29.26
CA LEU A 9 -21.02 2.68 28.88
C LEU A 9 -21.03 2.43 27.36
N PHE A 10 -22.20 2.42 26.72
CA PHE A 10 -22.31 2.26 25.26
C PHE A 10 -21.69 3.45 24.51
N THR A 11 -21.91 4.70 24.95
CA THR A 11 -21.31 5.90 24.32
C THR A 11 -19.83 6.06 24.62
N LEU A 12 -19.35 5.67 25.82
CA LEU A 12 -17.91 5.66 26.15
C LEU A 12 -17.13 4.62 25.36
N THR A 13 -17.75 3.48 25.01
CA THR A 13 -17.14 2.45 24.15
C THR A 13 -17.01 2.94 22.69
N TYR A 14 -17.85 3.88 22.27
CA TYR A 14 -17.85 4.42 20.90
C TYR A 14 -16.91 5.62 20.68
N CYS A 15 -16.35 6.22 21.74
CA CYS A 15 -15.56 7.44 21.64
C CYS A 15 -14.03 7.24 21.72
N SER A 16 -13.55 6.00 21.87
CA SER A 16 -12.12 5.70 22.02
C SER A 16 -11.59 4.58 21.14
N LEU A 17 -12.35 4.09 20.16
CA LEU A 17 -11.71 3.48 19.00
C LEU A 17 -11.21 4.63 18.13
N ALA A 18 -10.04 5.16 18.50
CA ALA A 18 -9.26 6.01 17.62
C ALA A 18 -9.27 5.35 16.24
N ASP A 19 -9.70 6.08 15.21
CA ASP A 19 -9.82 5.52 13.87
C ASP A 19 -8.42 5.11 13.42
N LEU A 20 -8.11 3.82 13.59
CA LEU A 20 -6.79 3.25 13.34
C LEU A 20 -6.36 3.53 11.89
N ILE A 21 -7.32 3.54 10.95
CA ILE A 21 -7.07 3.91 9.56
C ILE A 21 -6.62 5.38 9.49
N ALA A 22 -7.35 6.31 10.12
CA ALA A 22 -6.97 7.72 10.12
C ALA A 22 -5.60 7.95 10.78
N ASP A 23 -5.32 7.29 11.91
CA ASP A 23 -4.05 7.47 12.63
C ASP A 23 -2.85 6.84 11.92
N THR A 24 -3.06 5.70 11.25
CA THR A 24 -2.04 5.11 10.37
C THR A 24 -1.82 6.00 9.15
N CYS A 25 -2.88 6.48 8.51
CA CYS A 25 -2.77 7.29 7.28
C CYS A 25 -2.17 8.68 7.51
N LYS A 26 -2.31 9.28 8.70
CA LYS A 26 -1.61 10.52 9.07
C LYS A 26 -0.09 10.42 9.02
N LYS A 27 0.47 9.20 9.08
CA LYS A 27 1.92 8.94 8.96
C LYS A 27 2.37 8.78 7.50
N THR A 28 1.47 8.93 6.54
CA THR A 28 1.76 8.82 5.12
C THR A 28 1.75 10.19 4.45
N GLU A 29 2.48 10.33 3.35
CA GLU A 29 2.51 11.55 2.55
C GLU A 29 1.14 11.87 1.91
N TYR A 30 0.37 10.83 1.55
CA TYR A 30 -0.91 10.95 0.83
C TYR A 30 -2.09 10.49 1.69
N LEU A 31 -2.46 11.31 2.68
CA LEU A 31 -3.52 11.03 3.67
C LEU A 31 -4.84 10.56 3.03
N ASP A 32 -5.43 11.35 2.14
CA ASP A 32 -6.75 11.07 1.56
C ASP A 32 -6.73 9.81 0.68
N PHE A 33 -5.63 9.61 -0.05
CA PHE A 33 -5.43 8.40 -0.84
C PHE A 33 -5.33 7.16 0.04
N CYS A 34 -4.60 7.23 1.15
CA CYS A 34 -4.50 6.14 2.12
C CYS A 34 -5.86 5.82 2.74
N ILE A 35 -6.60 6.83 3.22
CA ILE A 35 -7.91 6.64 3.85
C ILE A 35 -8.91 6.02 2.88
N SER A 36 -9.03 6.58 1.67
CA SER A 36 -9.96 6.07 0.65
C SER A 36 -9.60 4.64 0.24
N THR A 37 -8.31 4.34 0.08
CA THR A 37 -7.82 3.01 -0.24
C THR A 37 -8.21 1.99 0.84
N LEU A 38 -7.88 2.25 2.10
CA LEU A 38 -8.16 1.30 3.19
C LEU A 38 -9.66 1.17 3.46
N ARG A 39 -10.42 2.27 3.47
CA ARG A 39 -11.87 2.20 3.70
C ARG A 39 -12.65 1.53 2.58
N SER A 40 -12.10 1.47 1.36
CA SER A 40 -12.70 0.72 0.26
C SER A 40 -12.66 -0.81 0.48
N ASN A 41 -11.77 -1.28 1.36
CA ASN A 41 -11.67 -2.69 1.72
C ASN A 41 -12.48 -2.96 3.01
N PRO A 42 -13.57 -3.75 2.96
CA PRO A 42 -14.39 -4.04 4.13
C PRO A 42 -13.61 -4.72 5.26
N ASP A 43 -12.56 -5.49 4.94
CA ASP A 43 -11.74 -6.20 5.92
C ASP A 43 -10.87 -5.26 6.76
N SER A 44 -10.62 -4.03 6.29
CA SER A 44 -9.78 -3.05 7.00
C SER A 44 -10.36 -2.57 8.32
N LYS A 45 -11.67 -2.73 8.55
CA LYS A 45 -12.33 -2.32 9.81
C LYS A 45 -11.96 -3.19 11.00
N ALA A 46 -11.61 -4.45 10.77
CA ALA A 46 -11.28 -5.41 11.82
C ALA A 46 -9.77 -5.72 11.87
N ALA A 47 -8.97 -5.10 11.00
CA ALA A 47 -7.55 -5.35 10.90
C ALA A 47 -6.76 -4.62 12.00
N ASP A 48 -5.74 -5.29 12.53
CA ASP A 48 -4.68 -4.63 13.31
C ASP A 48 -3.73 -3.85 12.39
N VAL A 49 -2.74 -3.16 12.96
CA VAL A 49 -1.78 -2.34 12.20
C VAL A 49 -1.06 -3.18 11.14
N GLU A 50 -0.64 -4.40 11.47
CA GLU A 50 0.05 -5.27 10.51
C GLU A 50 -0.87 -5.73 9.38
N GLY A 51 -2.13 -6.05 9.70
CA GLY A 51 -3.17 -6.38 8.75
C GLY A 51 -3.42 -5.21 7.78
N LEU A 52 -3.52 -3.98 8.29
CA LEU A 52 -3.65 -2.77 7.48
C LEU A 52 -2.43 -2.56 6.56
N VAL A 53 -1.21 -2.78 7.06
CA VAL A 53 0.02 -2.70 6.24
C VAL A 53 0.03 -3.78 5.15
N ARG A 54 -0.35 -5.03 5.46
CA ARG A 54 -0.46 -6.09 4.44
C ARG A 54 -1.52 -5.76 3.39
N MET A 55 -2.65 -5.16 3.78
CA MET A 55 -3.68 -4.71 2.84
C MET A 55 -3.19 -3.60 1.93
N ILE A 56 -2.53 -2.56 2.47
CA ILE A 56 -2.04 -1.46 1.65
C ILE A 56 -0.96 -1.93 0.67
N LEU A 57 -0.10 -2.86 1.08
CA LEU A 57 0.91 -3.47 0.18
C LEU A 57 0.26 -4.30 -0.93
N LYS A 58 -0.82 -5.03 -0.65
CA LYS A 58 -1.59 -5.75 -1.68
C LYS A 58 -2.28 -4.79 -2.66
N VAL A 59 -2.82 -3.68 -2.19
CA VAL A 59 -3.37 -2.64 -3.10
C VAL A 59 -2.25 -1.99 -3.90
N ALA A 60 -1.11 -1.71 -3.25
CA ALA A 60 0.08 -1.16 -3.90
C ALA A 60 0.68 -2.12 -4.93
N PHE A 61 0.44 -3.43 -4.86
CA PHE A 61 0.86 -4.42 -5.86
C PHE A 61 0.08 -4.31 -7.18
N ALA A 62 -1.22 -4.00 -7.12
CA ALA A 62 -2.09 -4.04 -8.29
C ALA A 62 -1.69 -3.02 -9.36
N ARG A 63 -1.25 -1.82 -8.93
CA ARG A 63 -0.89 -0.72 -9.84
C ARG A 63 0.42 -0.99 -10.61
N PRO A 64 1.55 -1.34 -9.97
CA PRO A 64 2.79 -1.76 -10.63
C PRO A 64 2.61 -2.89 -11.62
N ASN A 65 1.78 -3.90 -11.31
CA ASN A 65 1.53 -5.00 -12.24
C ASN A 65 0.80 -4.55 -13.51
N ALA A 66 -0.23 -3.69 -13.35
CA ALA A 66 -0.91 -3.10 -14.51
C ALA A 66 0.05 -2.21 -15.33
N THR A 67 0.87 -1.40 -14.66
CA THR A 67 1.86 -0.56 -15.33
C THR A 67 2.92 -1.40 -16.05
N LEU A 68 3.39 -2.50 -15.46
CA LEU A 68 4.34 -3.42 -16.10
C LEU A 68 3.78 -3.95 -17.42
N ASN A 69 2.52 -4.37 -17.43
CA ASN A 69 1.86 -4.84 -18.65
C ASN A 69 1.78 -3.73 -19.70
N GLN A 70 1.38 -2.52 -19.30
CA GLN A 70 1.30 -1.36 -20.20
C GLN A 70 2.67 -0.97 -20.78
N VAL A 71 3.71 -0.93 -19.96
CA VAL A 71 5.07 -0.59 -20.39
C VAL A 71 5.62 -1.66 -21.35
N ASN A 72 5.38 -2.94 -21.09
CA ASN A 72 5.74 -4.02 -22.02
C ASN A 72 5.04 -3.86 -23.38
N ASP A 73 3.75 -3.53 -23.37
CA ASP A 73 3.00 -3.29 -24.60
C ASP A 73 3.52 -2.08 -25.39
N LEU A 74 3.86 -0.98 -24.70
CA LEU A 74 4.47 0.19 -25.31
C LEU A 74 5.85 -0.14 -25.89
N LEU A 75 6.66 -0.89 -25.17
CA LEU A 75 8.02 -1.29 -25.59
C LEU A 75 7.97 -2.10 -26.87
N ARG A 76 7.01 -3.02 -26.98
CA ARG A 76 6.80 -3.84 -28.19
C ARG A 76 6.37 -3.03 -29.41
N LYS A 77 5.67 -1.90 -29.21
CA LYS A 77 5.07 -1.10 -30.29
C LYS A 77 5.94 0.05 -30.77
N THR A 78 6.85 0.55 -29.94
CA THR A 78 7.68 1.69 -30.32
C THR A 78 8.80 1.30 -31.27
N GLU A 79 9.16 2.19 -32.19
CA GLU A 79 10.39 2.11 -32.99
C GLU A 79 11.46 3.11 -32.53
N ASP A 80 11.07 4.12 -31.75
CA ASP A 80 11.96 5.16 -31.26
C ASP A 80 12.99 4.58 -30.27
N ARG A 81 14.28 4.82 -30.55
CA ARG A 81 15.38 4.23 -29.78
C ARG A 81 15.47 4.78 -28.37
N GLY A 82 15.25 6.09 -28.19
CA GLY A 82 15.29 6.71 -26.86
C GLY A 82 14.16 6.16 -25.98
N LEU A 83 12.95 6.12 -26.53
CA LEU A 83 11.78 5.58 -25.86
C LEU A 83 11.93 4.08 -25.56
N LYS A 84 12.54 3.29 -26.46
CA LYS A 84 12.87 1.88 -26.16
C LYS A 84 13.76 1.75 -24.93
N GLN A 85 14.81 2.55 -24.83
CA GLN A 85 15.73 2.50 -23.69
C GLN A 85 15.01 2.89 -22.39
N SER A 86 14.24 3.98 -22.39
CA SER A 86 13.46 4.40 -21.23
C SER A 86 12.43 3.35 -20.81
N LEU A 87 11.70 2.76 -21.76
CA LEU A 87 10.71 1.72 -21.47
C LEU A 87 11.36 0.44 -20.96
N ALA A 88 12.54 0.06 -21.45
CA ALA A 88 13.27 -1.10 -20.93
C ALA A 88 13.68 -0.92 -19.46
N ILE A 89 14.11 0.29 -19.07
CA ILE A 89 14.36 0.63 -17.65
C ILE A 89 13.07 0.51 -16.84
N CYS A 90 11.95 1.04 -17.35
CA CYS A 90 10.65 0.90 -16.69
C CYS A 90 10.23 -0.57 -16.53
N VAL A 91 10.42 -1.42 -17.55
CA VAL A 91 10.14 -2.87 -17.45
C VAL A 91 10.97 -3.50 -16.34
N SER A 92 12.26 -3.16 -16.24
CA SER A 92 13.12 -3.68 -15.17
C SER A 92 12.60 -3.24 -13.79
N LEU A 93 12.35 -1.95 -13.59
CA LEU A 93 11.94 -1.41 -12.29
C LEU A 93 10.57 -1.92 -11.84
N TYR A 94 9.59 -1.93 -12.74
CA TYR A 94 8.27 -2.49 -12.42
C TYR A 94 8.31 -4.01 -12.29
N GLY A 95 9.17 -4.69 -13.06
CA GLY A 95 9.44 -6.12 -12.91
C GLY A 95 9.99 -6.46 -11.53
N ASP A 96 10.94 -5.68 -11.02
CA ASP A 96 11.50 -5.86 -9.68
C ASP A 96 10.46 -5.58 -8.58
N ALA A 97 9.68 -4.51 -8.75
CA ALA A 97 8.62 -4.16 -7.82
C ALA A 97 7.58 -5.28 -7.67
N VAL A 98 7.13 -5.84 -8.80
CA VAL A 98 6.12 -6.91 -8.86
C VAL A 98 6.69 -8.25 -8.39
N ASN A 99 7.86 -8.66 -8.91
CA ASN A 99 8.34 -10.02 -8.66
C ASN A 99 9.09 -10.17 -7.34
N PHE A 100 9.67 -9.09 -6.81
CA PHE A 100 10.56 -9.17 -5.65
C PHE A 100 10.21 -8.19 -4.54
N ASP A 101 10.13 -6.89 -4.79
CA ASP A 101 10.11 -5.91 -3.70
C ASP A 101 8.79 -5.93 -2.92
N ILE A 102 7.65 -5.88 -3.60
CA ILE A 102 6.35 -5.90 -2.92
C ILE A 102 6.06 -7.26 -2.27
N PRO A 103 6.29 -8.42 -2.94
CA PRO A 103 6.17 -9.72 -2.29
C PRO A 103 7.05 -9.89 -1.07
N ARG A 104 8.29 -9.36 -1.09
CA ARG A 104 9.18 -9.38 0.09
C ARG A 104 8.65 -8.47 1.20
N ALA A 105 8.21 -7.26 0.87
CA ALA A 105 7.64 -6.34 1.84
C ALA A 105 6.44 -6.98 2.59
N ILE A 106 5.54 -7.65 1.86
CA ILE A 106 4.39 -8.37 2.46
C ILE A 106 4.86 -9.46 3.43
N GLN A 107 5.88 -10.24 3.05
CA GLN A 107 6.43 -11.32 3.88
C GLN A 107 7.23 -10.84 5.10
N SER A 108 7.67 -9.59 5.11
CA SER A 108 8.45 -8.98 6.19
C SER A 108 7.59 -8.25 7.23
N VAL A 109 6.30 -8.02 6.97
CA VAL A 109 5.41 -7.38 7.96
C VAL A 109 5.34 -8.23 9.24
N GLY A 110 5.59 -7.60 10.38
CA GLY A 110 5.61 -8.26 11.70
C GLY A 110 6.91 -8.97 12.04
N LYS A 111 7.97 -8.79 11.24
CA LYS A 111 9.33 -9.28 11.53
C LYS A 111 10.23 -8.11 11.93
N ASP A 112 11.19 -8.36 12.81
CA ASP A 112 12.17 -7.37 13.30
C ASP A 112 13.13 -6.81 12.22
N ASN A 113 12.97 -7.21 10.95
CA ASN A 113 13.87 -6.87 9.85
C ASN A 113 13.12 -6.20 8.68
N PHE A 114 12.46 -5.07 8.95
CA PHE A 114 11.92 -4.23 7.88
C PHE A 114 13.03 -3.38 7.27
N THR A 115 13.79 -3.96 6.34
CA THR A 115 14.65 -3.19 5.44
C THR A 115 13.85 -2.86 4.18
N ALA A 116 13.16 -1.71 4.20
CA ALA A 116 12.66 -1.13 2.96
C ALA A 116 13.88 -0.80 2.08
N ARG A 117 13.95 -1.36 0.87
CA ARG A 117 14.86 -0.83 -0.14
C ARG A 117 14.41 0.59 -0.44
N THR A 118 15.14 1.58 0.07
CA THR A 118 15.08 2.92 -0.50
C THR A 118 15.53 2.78 -1.95
N GLY A 119 14.74 3.28 -2.89
CA GLY A 119 15.08 3.37 -4.31
C GLY A 119 16.24 4.34 -4.59
N THR A 120 17.21 4.40 -3.70
CA THR A 120 18.49 5.09 -3.88
C THR A 120 19.42 4.10 -4.57
N ASN A 121 19.79 4.41 -5.82
CA ASN A 121 20.82 3.76 -6.65
C ASN A 121 20.30 2.84 -7.78
N ALA A 122 19.18 3.18 -8.42
CA ALA A 122 19.18 3.05 -9.88
C ALA A 122 20.11 4.14 -10.42
N LEU A 123 21.41 3.85 -10.42
CA LEU A 123 22.43 4.65 -11.10
C LEU A 123 22.12 4.63 -12.59
N PHE A 124 21.44 5.67 -13.05
CA PHE A 124 21.66 6.31 -14.34
C PHE A 124 21.88 7.78 -14.07
#